data_AF-A0AAW0I556-F1
#
_entry.id   AF-A0AAW0I556-F1
#
_cell.length_a   1.000
_cell.length_b   1.000
_cell.length_c   1.000
_cell.angle_alpha   90.00
_cell.angle_beta   90.00
_cell.angle_gamma   90.00
#
_symmetry.space_group_name_H-M   'P 1'
#
loop_
_entity.id
_entity.type
_entity.pdbx_description
1 polymer ?
#
loop_
_entity_poly.entity_id
_entity_poly.type
_entity_poly.pdbx_seq_one_letter_code
_entity_poly.pdbx_strand_id
1 'polypeptide(L)'
;MRIHKKGDTVDIKEIGTVQKEHIKHSKSRDSFLKRVKENNQKKKDAKEKGTWVQLKRQPVPPREAHFVRTSGTEPELLKPIPYEFMA
;
A
#
# COMPACT_ATOMS: atom_id res chain seq x y z
N MET A 1 11.47 -21.96 12.68
CA MET A 1 11.15 -20.61 12.18
C MET A 1 11.69 -19.59 13.16
N ARG A 2 12.40 -18.55 12.71
CA ARG A 2 12.84 -17.46 13.61
C ARG A 2 11.67 -16.49 13.79
N ILE A 3 11.32 -16.20 15.03
CA ILE A 3 10.18 -15.34 15.38
C ILE A 3 10.72 -14.24 16.30
N HIS A 4 10.24 -13.02 16.08
CA HIS A 4 10.51 -11.91 16.98
C HIS A 4 9.27 -11.71 17.86
N LYS A 5 9.45 -11.79 19.17
CA LYS A 5 8.41 -11.53 20.17
C LYS A 5 8.71 -10.20 20.86
N LYS A 6 7.71 -9.35 20.97
CA LYS A 6 7.84 -8.05 21.64
C LYS A 6 8.03 -8.27 23.15
N GLY A 7 9.14 -7.76 23.68
CA GLY A 7 9.40 -7.69 25.12
C GLY A 7 9.15 -6.28 25.65
N ASP A 8 9.32 -6.10 26.96
CA ASP A 8 9.04 -4.81 27.64
C ASP A 8 10.03 -3.71 27.25
N THR A 9 11.29 -4.08 26.95
CA THR A 9 12.34 -3.13 26.55
C THR A 9 12.91 -3.43 25.17
N VAL A 10 13.04 -4.71 24.81
CA VAL A 10 13.62 -5.15 23.54
C VAL A 10 12.82 -6.32 22.96
N ASP A 11 12.84 -6.44 21.63
CA ASP A 11 12.29 -7.60 20.94
C ASP A 11 13.24 -8.80 21.11
N ILE A 12 12.68 -9.94 21.54
CA ILE A 12 13.41 -11.19 21.75
C ILE A 12 13.28 -12.06 20.50
N LYS A 13 14.42 -12.57 20.02
CA LYS A 13 14.48 -13.46 18.85
C LYS A 13 14.48 -14.92 19.31
N GLU A 14 13.45 -15.64 18.94
CA GLU A 14 13.25 -17.05 19.31
C GLU A 14 13.31 -17.96 18.08
N ILE A 15 13.62 -19.24 18.31
CA ILE A 15 13.53 -20.29 17.30
C ILE A 15 12.36 -21.19 17.66
N GLY A 16 11.25 -21.04 16.93
CA GLY A 16 10.06 -21.87 17.11
C GLY A 16 10.02 -23.06 16.15
N THR A 17 9.59 -24.21 16.64
CA THR A 17 9.16 -25.35 15.82
C THR A 17 7.65 -25.24 15.58
N VAL A 18 7.22 -25.34 14.32
CA VAL A 18 5.80 -25.21 13.94
C VAL A 18 5.54 -26.28 12.89
N GLN A 19 4.44 -27.01 13.02
CA GLN A 19 4.07 -28.04 12.04
C GLN A 19 3.57 -27.38 10.74
N LYS A 20 3.75 -28.06 9.60
CA LYS A 20 3.46 -27.50 8.26
C LYS A 20 1.98 -27.10 8.08
N GLU A 21 1.06 -27.77 8.77
CA GLU A 21 -0.38 -27.54 8.74
C GLU A 21 -0.75 -26.16 9.32
N HIS A 22 0.09 -25.64 10.23
CA HIS A 22 -0.09 -24.35 10.89
C HIS A 22 0.64 -23.20 10.17
N ILE A 23 1.29 -23.49 9.02
CA ILE A 23 2.09 -22.52 8.28
C ILE A 23 1.43 -22.22 6.94
N LYS A 24 1.32 -20.94 6.60
CA LYS A 24 0.94 -20.46 5.27
C LYS A 24 2.01 -19.53 4.73
N HIS A 25 2.20 -19.53 3.41
CA HIS A 25 3.15 -18.64 2.75
C HIS A 25 2.72 -17.17 2.87
N SER A 26 3.69 -16.29 3.10
CA SER A 26 3.43 -14.85 3.21
C SER A 26 3.40 -14.18 1.84
N LYS A 27 2.26 -13.56 1.51
CA LYS A 27 2.06 -12.82 0.25
C LYS A 27 2.87 -11.52 0.15
N SER A 28 3.40 -11.01 1.27
CA SER A 28 4.22 -9.77 1.26
C SER A 28 5.56 -10.00 0.55
N ARG A 29 6.17 -11.17 0.74
CA ARG A 29 7.40 -11.57 0.04
C ARG A 29 7.15 -11.73 -1.47
N ASP A 30 6.04 -12.36 -1.84
CA ASP A 30 5.70 -12.62 -3.24
C ASP A 30 5.51 -11.33 -4.03
N SER A 31 4.77 -10.37 -3.48
CA SER A 31 4.59 -9.04 -4.10
C SER A 31 5.90 -8.28 -4.24
N PHE A 32 6.80 -8.37 -3.25
CA PHE A 32 8.14 -7.80 -3.34
C PHE A 32 8.96 -8.44 -4.47
N LEU A 33 8.99 -9.77 -4.56
CA LEU A 33 9.75 -10.49 -5.59
C LEU A 33 9.24 -10.21 -7.01
N LYS A 34 7.91 -10.15 -7.19
CA LYS A 34 7.30 -9.73 -8.46
C LYS A 34 7.79 -8.35 -8.89
N ARG A 35 7.78 -7.38 -7.96
CA ARG A 35 8.28 -6.02 -8.21
C ARG A 35 9.78 -5.97 -8.51
N VAL A 36 10.60 -6.78 -7.85
CA VAL A 36 12.05 -6.86 -8.16
C VAL A 36 12.25 -7.34 -9.59
N LYS A 37 11.50 -8.37 -10.02
CA LYS A 37 11.57 -8.89 -11.40
C LYS A 37 11.16 -7.82 -12.41
N GLU A 38 10.04 -7.15 -12.19
CA GLU A 38 9.54 -6.07 -13.06
C GLU A 38 10.52 -4.89 -13.14
N ASN A 39 11.08 -4.46 -12.01
CA ASN A 39 12.05 -3.37 -11.96
C ASN A 39 13.33 -3.72 -12.72
N ASN A 40 13.80 -4.97 -12.60
CA ASN A 40 14.98 -5.44 -13.34
C ASN A 40 14.74 -5.45 -14.85
N GLN A 41 13.52 -5.82 -15.30
CA GLN A 41 13.17 -5.76 -16.71
C GLN A 41 13.14 -4.30 -17.19
N LYS A 42 12.42 -3.41 -16.50
CA LYS A 42 12.37 -1.98 -16.83
C LYS A 42 13.76 -1.34 -16.88
N LYS A 43 14.66 -1.75 -15.99
CA LYS A 43 16.05 -1.27 -16.00
C LYS A 43 16.82 -1.72 -17.24
N LYS A 44 16.60 -2.95 -17.72
CA LYS A 44 17.22 -3.45 -18.97
C LYS A 44 16.66 -2.69 -20.17
N ASP A 45 15.33 -2.60 -20.28
CA ASP A 45 14.67 -1.92 -21.40
C ASP A 45 15.06 -0.43 -21.47
N ALA A 46 15.15 0.24 -20.31
CA ALA A 46 15.60 1.63 -20.21
C ALA A 46 17.06 1.79 -20.64
N LYS A 47 17.93 0.82 -20.29
CA LYS A 47 19.33 0.82 -20.72
C LYS A 47 19.45 0.63 -22.23
N GLU A 48 18.65 -0.26 -22.82
CA GLU A 48 18.63 -0.50 -24.27
C GLU A 48 18.11 0.72 -25.03
N LYS A 49 17.06 1.37 -24.52
CA LYS A 49 16.47 2.58 -25.12
C LYS A 49 17.25 3.86 -24.81
N GLY A 50 18.23 3.81 -23.90
CA GLY A 50 18.97 4.98 -23.41
C GLY A 50 18.13 5.96 -22.59
N THR A 51 16.95 5.56 -22.11
CA THR A 51 16.05 6.42 -21.34
C THR A 51 16.26 6.24 -19.84
N TRP A 52 16.00 7.29 -19.06
CA TRP A 52 16.01 7.19 -17.60
C TRP A 52 14.63 6.81 -17.08
N VAL A 53 14.56 5.86 -16.13
CA VAL A 53 13.31 5.37 -15.54
C VAL A 53 13.38 5.43 -14.02
N GLN A 54 12.33 5.97 -13.40
CA GLN A 54 12.16 5.97 -11.96
C GLN A 54 11.64 4.61 -11.44
N LEU A 55 12.48 3.90 -10.67
CA LEU A 55 12.16 2.56 -10.13
C LEU A 55 11.63 2.58 -8.68
N LYS A 56 11.75 3.74 -8.01
CA LYS A 56 11.28 3.93 -6.63
C LYS A 56 9.77 4.20 -6.64
N ARG A 57 9.07 3.66 -5.63
CA ARG A 57 7.66 3.96 -5.38
C ARG A 57 7.55 5.36 -4.79
N GLN A 58 6.54 6.11 -5.21
CA GLN A 58 6.18 7.38 -4.62
C GLN A 58 4.90 7.23 -3.79
N PRO A 59 4.73 8.03 -2.72
CA PRO A 59 3.43 8.16 -2.07
C PRO A 59 2.40 8.73 -3.04
N VAL A 60 1.13 8.66 -2.65
CA VAL A 60 0.06 9.26 -3.45
C VAL A 60 0.29 10.77 -3.53
N PRO A 61 0.45 11.34 -4.75
CA PRO A 61 0.58 12.78 -4.91
C PRO A 61 -0.77 13.48 -4.64
N PRO A 62 -0.78 14.81 -4.44
CA PRO A 62 -2.01 15.59 -4.45
C PRO A 62 -2.83 15.31 -5.72
N ARG A 63 -4.16 15.31 -5.60
CA ARG A 63 -5.04 15.13 -6.76
C ARG A 63 -4.79 16.25 -7.77
N GLU A 64 -4.69 15.89 -9.04
CA GLU A 64 -4.51 16.87 -10.11
C GLU A 64 -5.75 17.77 -10.24
N ALA A 65 -5.52 19.02 -10.64
CA ALA A 65 -6.58 19.96 -10.93
C ALA A 65 -7.42 19.45 -12.10
N HIS A 66 -8.74 19.41 -11.91
CA HIS A 66 -9.69 19.00 -12.93
C HIS A 66 -10.96 19.84 -12.82
N PHE A 67 -11.66 20.00 -13.95
CA PHE A 67 -12.93 20.70 -13.99
C PHE A 67 -14.07 19.72 -13.75
N VAL A 68 -14.93 20.01 -12.76
CA VAL A 68 -16.17 19.27 -12.54
C VAL A 68 -17.28 20.02 -13.27
N ARG A 69 -17.87 19.39 -14.28
CA ARG A 69 -19.01 19.94 -15.03
C ARG A 69 -20.31 19.41 -14.47
N THR A 70 -21.25 20.31 -14.26
CA THR A 70 -22.59 20.00 -13.78
C THR A 70 -23.51 19.82 -14.98
N SER A 71 -23.55 18.62 -15.56
CA SER A 71 -24.39 18.31 -16.73
C SER A 71 -25.86 18.10 -16.32
N GLY A 72 -26.48 19.11 -15.71
CA GLY A 72 -27.90 19.14 -15.37
C GLY A 72 -28.27 18.72 -13.93
N THR A 73 -27.32 18.29 -13.10
CA THR A 73 -27.58 17.96 -11.68
C THR A 73 -27.19 19.12 -10.78
N GLU A 74 -28.13 19.91 -10.30
CA GLU A 74 -27.82 21.01 -9.38
C GLU A 74 -27.14 20.51 -8.09
N PRO A 75 -26.14 21.23 -7.55
CA PRO A 75 -25.55 20.89 -6.27
C PRO A 75 -26.59 20.93 -5.16
N GLU A 76 -26.68 19.86 -4.37
CA GLU A 76 -27.64 19.79 -3.27
C GLU A 76 -27.27 20.76 -2.14
N LEU A 77 -28.25 21.54 -1.69
CA LEU A 77 -28.12 22.39 -0.51
C LEU A 77 -28.36 21.57 0.76
N LEU A 78 -27.28 21.22 1.46
CA LEU A 78 -27.35 20.56 2.76
C LEU A 78 -27.55 21.60 3.87
N LYS A 79 -28.48 21.33 4.80
CA LYS A 79 -28.73 22.16 5.99
C LYS A 79 -28.25 21.43 7.25
N PRO A 80 -27.72 22.14 8.25
CA PRO A 80 -27.42 21.56 9.55
C PRO A 80 -28.66 20.91 10.16
N ILE A 81 -28.49 19.75 10.78
CA ILE A 81 -29.53 19.09 11.55
C ILE A 81 -29.68 19.86 12.88
N PRO A 82 -30.92 20.19 13.31
CA PRO A 82 -31.13 20.83 14.60
C PRO A 82 -30.72 19.91 15.76
N TYR A 83 -30.36 20.51 16.90
CA TYR A 83 -30.07 19.75 18.11
C TYR A 83 -31.34 19.10 18.67
N GLU A 84 -31.30 17.79 18.87
CA GLU A 84 -32.37 17.02 19.50
C GLU A 84 -31.80 16.23 20.69
N PHE A 85 -32.49 16.29 21.83
CA PHE A 85 -32.19 15.45 22.98
C PHE A 85 -32.94 14.12 22.79
N MET A 86 -32.20 13.07 22.46
CA MET A 86 -32.74 11.71 22.38
C MET A 86 -32.61 11.04 23.75
N ALA A 87 -33.76 10.69 24.36
CA ALA A 87 -33.87 9.93 25.61
C ALA A 87 -34.22 8.47 25.33
#